data_AF-A0A848WX82-F1
#
_entry.id   AF-A0A848WX82-F1
#
_cell.length_a   1.000
_cell.length_b   1.000
_cell.length_c   1.000
_cell.angle_alpha   90.00
_cell.angle_beta   90.00
_cell.angle_gamma   90.00
#
_symmetry.space_group_name_H-M   'P 1'
#
loop_
_entity.id
_entity.type
_entity.pdbx_description
1 polymer ?
#
loop_
_entity_poly.entity_id
_entity_poly.type
_entity_poly.pdbx_seq_one_letter_code
_entity_poly.pdbx_strand_id
1 'polypeptide(L)'
;MEGIDERSALGNRILHLAQTYNISDFYITPWEQLIFRRNGEMHFDSFVFQPEQALEVKPGTEDYAWQLGPLRFRVNKLVTRG
;
A
#
# COMPACT_ATOMS: atom_id res chain seq x y z
N MET A 1 1.07 6.32 6.98
CA MET A 1 2.38 6.28 6.29
C MET A 1 2.85 7.71 6.14
N GLU A 2 4.02 8.05 6.67
CA GLU A 2 4.56 9.41 6.52
C GLU A 2 4.96 9.67 5.07
N GLY A 3 4.60 10.85 4.54
CA GLY A 3 5.02 11.30 3.21
C GLY A 3 4.27 10.70 2.01
N ILE A 4 3.23 9.89 2.24
CA ILE A 4 2.41 9.32 1.16
C ILE A 4 1.02 9.95 1.24
N ASP A 5 0.68 10.73 0.22
CA ASP A 5 -0.60 11.42 0.07
C ASP A 5 -1.26 11.08 -1.29
N GLU A 6 -2.39 11.71 -1.59
CA GLU A 6 -3.13 11.52 -2.87
C GLU A 6 -2.32 11.91 -4.11
N ARG A 7 -1.27 12.70 -3.95
CA ARG A 7 -0.43 13.18 -5.05
C ARG A 7 0.73 12.24 -5.32
N SER A 8 1.10 11.40 -4.35
CA SER A 8 2.11 10.36 -4.53
C SER A 8 1.69 9.32 -5.59
N ALA A 9 2.67 8.74 -6.27
CA ALA A 9 2.41 7.69 -7.26
C ALA A 9 1.70 6.47 -6.63
N LEU A 10 2.10 6.10 -5.41
CA LEU A 10 1.48 5.01 -4.66
C LEU A 10 0.03 5.34 -4.27
N GLY A 11 -0.23 6.54 -3.75
CA GLY A 11 -1.57 6.99 -3.38
C GLY A 11 -2.51 6.98 -4.58
N ASN A 12 -2.08 7.58 -5.71
CA ASN A 12 -2.85 7.55 -6.95
C ASN A 12 -3.16 6.13 -7.43
N ARG A 13 -2.19 5.22 -7.36
CA ARG A 13 -2.40 3.83 -7.76
C ARG A 13 -3.42 3.12 -6.87
N ILE A 14 -3.33 3.31 -5.55
CA ILE A 14 -4.26 2.74 -4.59
C ILE A 14 -5.67 3.28 -4.79
N LEU A 15 -5.84 4.59 -5.01
CA LEU A 15 -7.15 5.17 -5.33
C LEU A 15 -7.74 4.57 -6.59
N HIS A 16 -6.94 4.45 -7.65
CA HIS A 16 -7.38 3.86 -8.90
C HIS A 16 -7.85 2.42 -8.73
N LEU A 17 -7.07 1.58 -8.02
CA LEU A 17 -7.45 0.19 -7.77
C LEU A 17 -8.68 0.10 -6.87
N ALA A 18 -8.76 0.94 -5.83
CA ALA A 18 -9.91 1.01 -4.93
C ALA A 18 -11.20 1.35 -5.67
N GLN A 19 -11.18 2.35 -6.56
CA GLN A 19 -12.35 2.74 -7.35
C GLN A 19 -12.71 1.70 -8.41
N THR A 20 -11.72 1.07 -9.03
CA THR A 20 -11.94 0.11 -10.13
C THR A 20 -12.46 -1.23 -9.61
N TYR A 21 -11.95 -1.69 -8.46
CA TYR A 21 -12.21 -3.04 -7.95
C TYR A 21 -12.96 -3.08 -6.63
N ASN A 22 -13.35 -1.91 -6.09
CA ASN A 22 -14.00 -1.77 -4.78
C ASN A 22 -13.25 -2.46 -3.64
N ILE A 23 -11.93 -2.21 -3.59
CA ILE A 23 -11.02 -2.82 -2.61
C ILE A 23 -10.61 -1.82 -1.53
N SER A 24 -10.44 -2.30 -0.32
CA SER A 24 -10.01 -1.50 0.84
C SER A 24 -8.74 -2.01 1.52
N ASP A 25 -8.30 -3.23 1.17
CA ASP A 25 -7.22 -3.95 1.86
C ASP A 25 -5.98 -4.03 0.95
N PHE A 26 -4.90 -3.40 1.39
CA PHE A 26 -3.63 -3.32 0.66
C PHE A 26 -2.46 -3.80 1.53
N TYR A 27 -1.48 -4.38 0.88
CA TYR A 27 -0.22 -4.86 1.46
C TYR A 27 0.91 -4.17 0.69
N ILE A 28 1.72 -3.40 1.43
CA ILE A 28 2.70 -2.50 0.83
C ILE A 28 4.05 -2.79 1.45
N THR A 29 4.96 -3.31 0.62
CA THR A 29 6.36 -3.52 0.98
C THR A 29 7.22 -2.60 0.11
N PRO A 30 8.17 -1.83 0.70
CA PRO A 30 9.13 -1.07 -0.10
C PRO A 30 9.91 -1.98 -1.06
N TRP A 31 10.10 -1.51 -2.29
CA TRP A 31 10.81 -2.18 -3.38
C TRP A 31 10.15 -3.45 -3.92
N GLU A 32 8.92 -3.75 -3.50
CA GLU A 32 8.13 -4.86 -4.01
C GLU A 32 6.87 -4.38 -4.71
N GLN A 33 6.19 -5.33 -5.37
CA GLN A 33 4.90 -5.11 -5.99
C GLN A 33 3.83 -4.79 -4.95
N LEU A 34 2.93 -3.88 -5.30
CA LEU A 34 1.74 -3.61 -4.51
C LEU A 34 0.85 -4.85 -4.54
N ILE A 35 0.44 -5.31 -3.35
CA ILE A 35 -0.45 -6.45 -3.21
C ILE A 35 -1.76 -5.97 -2.63
N PHE A 36 -2.88 -6.54 -3.08
CA PHE A 36 -4.19 -6.19 -2.57
C PHE A 36 -5.11 -7.40 -2.50
N ARG A 37 -6.12 -7.31 -1.62
CA ARG A 37 -7.11 -8.38 -1.48
C ARG A 37 -8.39 -8.02 -2.24
N ARG A 38 -8.85 -8.92 -3.09
CA ARG A 38 -10.11 -8.80 -3.83
C ARG A 38 -10.90 -10.10 -3.69
N ASN A 39 -12.14 -10.02 -3.24
CA ASN A 39 -13.04 -11.18 -3.07
C ASN A 39 -12.43 -12.33 -2.26
N GLY A 40 -11.56 -12.02 -1.29
CA GLY A 40 -10.89 -13.02 -0.47
C GLY A 40 -9.52 -13.48 -0.99
N GLU A 41 -9.20 -13.22 -2.25
CA GLU A 41 -7.96 -13.62 -2.92
C GLU A 41 -6.91 -12.50 -2.95
N MET A 42 -5.63 -12.90 -2.99
CA MET A 42 -4.50 -11.98 -3.05
C MET A 42 -4.09 -11.76 -4.51
N HIS A 43 -3.99 -10.49 -4.90
CA HIS A 43 -3.59 -10.08 -6.24
C HIS A 43 -2.35 -9.20 -6.20
N PHE A 44 -1.52 -9.34 -7.22
CA PHE A 44 -0.29 -8.58 -7.42
C PHE A 44 -0.52 -7.53 -8.49
N ASP A 45 -0.23 -6.29 -8.16
CA ASP A 45 -0.22 -5.18 -9.12
C ASP A 45 1.19 -4.99 -9.69
N SER A 46 1.28 -4.55 -10.95
CA SER A 46 2.58 -4.29 -11.58
C SER A 46 3.31 -3.08 -11.00
N PHE A 47 2.63 -2.24 -10.21
CA PHE A 47 3.24 -1.11 -9.54
C PHE A 47 4.21 -1.57 -8.44
N VAL A 48 5.46 -1.10 -8.52
CA VAL A 48 6.48 -1.33 -7.49
C VAL A 48 6.63 -0.07 -6.66
N PHE A 49 6.48 -0.18 -5.34
CA PHE A 49 6.61 0.97 -4.45
C PHE A 49 8.08 1.29 -4.18
N GLN A 50 8.57 2.39 -4.75
CA GLN A 50 9.95 2.85 -4.55
C GLN A 50 9.92 4.16 -3.75
N PRO A 51 10.13 4.11 -2.41
CA PRO A 51 10.17 5.32 -1.61
C PRO A 51 11.38 6.19 -1.98
N GLU A 52 11.18 7.50 -2.09
CA GLU A 52 12.23 8.48 -2.42
C GLU A 52 13.27 8.65 -1.30
N GLN A 53 12.89 8.29 -0.07
CA GLN A 53 13.76 8.31 1.10
C GLN A 53 13.98 6.89 1.63
N ALA A 54 15.17 6.64 2.15
CA ALA A 54 15.46 5.41 2.87
C ALA A 54 14.55 5.34 4.12
N LEU A 55 13.50 4.53 4.04
CA LEU A 55 12.66 4.25 5.20
C LEU A 55 13.43 3.36 6.17
N GLU A 56 13.35 3.67 7.46
CA GLU A 56 13.86 2.77 8.49
C GLU A 56 13.04 1.47 8.44
N VAL A 57 13.67 0.41 7.96
CA VAL A 57 13.09 -0.93 7.83
C VAL A 57 13.20 -1.64 9.18
N LYS A 58 12.12 -1.61 9.96
CA LYS A 58 11.98 -2.42 11.18
C LYS A 58 11.27 -3.73 10.83
N PRO A 59 11.78 -4.90 11.27
CA PRO A 59 11.10 -6.17 11.06
C PRO A 59 9.70 -6.15 11.68
N GLY A 60 8.70 -6.64 10.93
CA GLY A 60 7.34 -6.76 11.42
C GLY A 60 6.28 -6.47 10.36
N THR A 61 5.02 -6.60 10.76
CA THR A 61 3.88 -6.09 10.00
C THR A 61 3.28 -4.95 10.79
N GLU A 62 3.29 -3.76 10.20
CA GLU A 62 2.61 -2.62 10.77
C GLU A 62 1.24 -2.50 10.08
N ASP A 63 0.16 -2.74 10.82
CA ASP A 63 -1.21 -2.58 10.32
C ASP A 63 -1.68 -1.15 10.61
N TYR A 64 -1.92 -0.38 9.55
CA TYR A 64 -2.35 1.00 9.63
C TYR A 64 -3.70 1.19 8.94
N ALA A 65 -4.58 1.94 9.62
CA ALA A 65 -5.69 2.58 8.93
C ALA A 65 -5.16 3.83 8.20
N TRP A 66 -5.06 3.77 6.88
CA TRP A 66 -4.60 4.89 6.08
C TRP A 66 -5.78 5.64 5.47
N GLN A 67 -5.84 6.94 5.70
CA GLN A 67 -6.83 7.82 5.10
C GLN A 67 -6.22 8.54 3.90
N LEU A 68 -6.91 8.47 2.77
CA LEU A 68 -6.52 9.10 1.52
C LEU A 68 -7.77 9.84 1.00
N GLY A 69 -7.81 11.14 1.26
CA GLY A 69 -8.99 11.97 1.05
C GLY A 69 -10.18 11.49 1.90
N PRO A 70 -11.36 11.24 1.29
CA PRO A 70 -12.53 10.72 2.00
C PRO A 70 -12.49 9.19 2.21
N LEU A 71 -11.51 8.49 1.64
CA LEU A 71 -11.44 7.03 1.67
C LEU A 71 -10.51 6.54 2.78
N ARG A 72 -10.90 5.43 3.40
CA ARG A 72 -10.14 4.77 4.46
C ARG A 72 -9.75 3.36 4.02
N PHE A 73 -8.47 3.07 4.12
CA PHE A 73 -7.85 1.82 3.69
C PHE A 73 -7.21 1.12 4.87
N ARG A 74 -7.23 -0.22 4.85
CA ARG A 74 -6.39 -1.04 5.72
C ARG A 74 -5.10 -1.35 4.97
N VAL A 75 -3.99 -0.86 5.49
CA VAL A 75 -2.68 -1.03 4.89
C VAL A 75 -1.81 -1.84 5.84
N ASN A 76 -1.45 -3.04 5.39
CA ASN A 76 -0.44 -3.83 6.06
C ASN A 76 0.91 -3.52 5.42
N LYS A 77 1.77 -2.82 6.15
CA LYS A 77 3.15 -2.61 5.74
C LYS A 77 3.95 -3.82 6.22
N LEU A 78 4.16 -4.77 5.32
CA LEU A 78 4.97 -5.94 5.59
C LEU A 78 6.43 -5.56 5.32
N VAL A 79 7.30 -5.78 6.29
CA VAL A 79 8.73 -5.56 6.09
C VAL A 79 9.49 -6.74 6.66
N THR A 80 9.95 -7.61 5.77
CA THR A 80 10.87 -8.69 6.11
C THR A 80 12.28 -8.26 5.74
N ARG A 81 13.16 -8.17 6.73
CA ARG A 81 14.60 -8.06 6.48
C ARG A 81 15.13 -9.49 6.40
N GLY A 82 15.48 -9.94 5.18
CA GLY A 82 16.28 -11.14 4.89
C GLY A 82 15.92 -12.41 5.64
#